data_AF-A0A350NLF0-F1
#
_entry.id   AF-A0A350NLF0-F1
#
_cell.length_a   1.000
_cell.length_b   1.000
_cell.length_c   1.000
_cell.angle_alpha   90.00
_cell.angle_beta   90.00
_cell.angle_gamma   90.00
#
_symmetry.space_group_name_H-M   'P 1'
#
loop_
_entity.id
_entity.type
_entity.pdbx_description
1 polymer ?
#
loop_
_entity_poly.entity_id
_entity_poly.type
_entity_poly.pdbx_seq_one_letter_code
_entity_poly.pdbx_strand_id
1 'polypeptide(L)'
;ESSETVPIVSTTWQPTGKKRTLWSFRIGNHQFNLGKKPNYAKSKTSRLVKEWLPCRNGKSFVEVIRNRYFEVVGTAVTRTKSEAAQVAATKAWQEIEKSITAKEGIRELARSQLISEEAQGAVTVTAILEAIEDIGVSAGTE
;
A
#
# COMPACT_ATOMS: atom_id res chain seq x y z
N GLU A 1 -11.18 37.70 -11.24
CA GLU A 1 -10.44 37.49 -9.98
C GLU A 1 -9.45 36.36 -10.17
N SER A 2 -8.17 36.65 -10.02
CA SER A 2 -7.08 35.69 -10.14
C SER A 2 -7.12 34.74 -8.95
N SER A 3 -7.69 33.54 -9.15
CA SER A 3 -7.66 32.47 -8.17
C SER A 3 -6.21 32.08 -7.92
N GLU A 4 -5.63 32.60 -6.84
CA GLU A 4 -4.33 32.22 -6.34
C GLU A 4 -4.34 30.70 -6.13
N THR A 5 -3.71 30.01 -7.07
CA THR A 5 -3.62 28.55 -7.06
C THR A 5 -2.60 28.19 -6.00
N VAL A 6 -3.04 28.11 -4.74
CA VAL A 6 -2.18 27.70 -3.62
C VAL A 6 -1.60 26.32 -3.95
N PRO A 7 -0.28 26.21 -4.14
CA PRO A 7 0.33 24.95 -4.50
C PRO A 7 0.23 23.97 -3.33
N ILE A 8 -0.29 22.78 -3.59
CA ILE A 8 -0.35 21.72 -2.59
C ILE A 8 1.02 21.05 -2.55
N VAL A 9 1.73 21.19 -1.43
CA VAL A 9 3.04 20.57 -1.22
C VAL A 9 2.83 19.21 -0.55
N SER A 10 3.11 18.13 -1.27
CA SER A 10 3.07 16.77 -0.72
C SER A 10 4.49 16.18 -0.70
N THR A 11 4.83 15.42 0.34
CA THR A 11 6.11 14.70 0.39
C THR A 11 5.95 13.32 -0.23
N THR A 12 6.67 13.05 -1.32
CA THR A 12 6.78 11.70 -1.89
C THR A 12 8.07 11.04 -1.45
N TRP A 13 8.01 9.78 -1.04
CA TRP A 13 9.19 9.03 -0.57
C TRP A 13 9.75 8.19 -1.71
N GLN A 14 10.88 8.62 -2.27
CA GLN A 14 11.55 7.95 -3.38
C GLN A 14 12.77 7.14 -2.89
N PRO A 15 13.02 5.95 -3.45
CA PRO A 15 14.21 5.18 -3.12
C PRO A 15 15.46 5.89 -3.65
N THR A 16 16.52 5.97 -2.84
CA THR A 16 17.80 6.56 -3.28
C THR A 16 18.69 5.61 -4.08
N GLY A 17 18.26 4.34 -4.21
CA GLY A 17 19.08 3.25 -4.75
C GLY A 17 19.98 2.59 -3.72
N LYS A 18 20.26 3.21 -2.57
CA LYS A 18 20.99 2.55 -1.48
C LYS A 18 20.12 1.48 -0.85
N LYS A 19 20.64 0.25 -0.86
CA LYS A 19 19.99 -0.93 -0.30
C LYS A 19 20.98 -1.71 0.55
N ARG A 20 20.50 -2.28 1.66
CA ARG A 20 21.29 -3.20 2.47
C ARG A 20 20.42 -4.33 2.96
N THR A 21 20.93 -5.56 2.84
CA THR A 21 20.28 -6.74 3.37
C THR A 21 20.94 -7.11 4.68
N LEU A 22 20.15 -7.24 5.73
CA LEU A 22 20.57 -7.80 7.01
C LEU A 22 19.95 -9.19 7.15
N TRP A 23 20.80 -10.16 7.47
CA TRP A 23 20.36 -11.48 7.84
C TRP A 23 20.36 -11.59 9.35
N SER A 24 19.40 -12.35 9.86
CA SER A 24 19.33 -12.70 11.27
C SER A 24 18.76 -14.11 11.37
N PHE A 25 19.14 -14.83 12.40
CA PHE A 25 18.53 -16.11 12.72
C PHE A 25 17.91 -16.03 14.11
N ARG A 26 16.72 -16.59 14.27
CA ARG A 26 16.01 -16.67 15.53
C ARG A 26 15.96 -18.13 15.96
N ILE A 27 16.38 -18.40 17.19
CA ILE A 27 16.34 -19.72 17.81
C ILE A 27 15.49 -19.62 19.07
N GLY A 28 14.29 -20.18 19.05
CA GLY A 28 13.28 -19.96 20.10
C GLY A 28 13.01 -18.46 20.31
N ASN A 29 13.25 -17.97 21.54
CA ASN A 29 13.04 -16.55 21.90
C ASN A 29 14.26 -15.65 21.65
N HIS A 30 15.38 -16.22 21.20
CA HIS A 30 16.61 -15.47 20.99
C HIS A 30 16.83 -15.15 19.50
N GLN A 31 17.09 -13.88 19.18
CA GLN A 31 17.43 -13.45 17.82
C GLN A 31 18.89 -13.00 17.74
N PHE A 32 19.60 -13.55 16.77
CA PHE A 32 21.00 -13.25 16.48
C PHE A 32 21.08 -12.50 15.14
N ASN A 33 21.63 -11.29 15.16
CA ASN A 33 21.76 -10.45 13.97
C ASN A 33 23.14 -10.64 13.32
N LEU A 34 23.16 -11.02 12.04
CA LEU A 34 24.38 -11.14 11.24
C LEU A 34 24.73 -9.79 10.62
N GLY A 35 25.13 -8.86 11.48
CA GLY A 35 25.59 -7.53 11.10
C GLY A 35 24.80 -6.39 11.76
N LYS A 36 25.15 -5.16 11.37
CA LYS A 36 24.52 -3.94 11.88
C LYS A 36 23.45 -3.45 10.91
N LYS A 37 22.34 -2.96 11.47
CA LYS A 37 21.30 -2.25 10.72
C LYS A 37 21.94 -1.04 10.01
N PRO A 38 21.62 -0.77 8.73
CA PRO A 38 22.10 0.43 8.06
C PRO A 38 21.61 1.70 8.78
N ASN A 39 22.49 2.69 8.87
CA ASN A 39 22.13 4.02 9.38
C ASN A 39 21.56 4.88 8.25
N TYR A 40 20.34 4.58 7.83
CA TYR A 40 19.60 5.40 6.86
C TYR A 40 18.71 6.38 7.60
N ALA A 41 18.70 7.65 7.17
CA ALA A 41 17.87 8.69 7.79
C ALA A 41 16.38 8.32 7.78
N LYS A 42 15.88 7.82 6.63
CA LYS A 42 14.60 7.12 6.52
C LYS A 42 14.76 5.87 5.67
N SER A 43 14.02 4.82 6.00
CA SER A 43 14.07 3.56 5.24
C SER A 43 12.73 2.83 5.18
N LYS A 44 12.51 2.14 4.07
CA LYS A 44 11.48 1.08 3.95
C LYS A 44 12.13 -0.27 4.18
N THR A 45 11.42 -1.18 4.84
CA THR A 45 11.92 -2.53 5.14
C THR A 45 11.00 -3.58 4.52
N SER A 46 11.59 -4.52 3.78
CA SER A 46 10.92 -5.75 3.36
C SER A 46 11.50 -6.92 4.16
N ARG A 47 10.62 -7.64 4.87
CA ARG A 47 11.00 -8.76 5.72
C ARG A 47 10.55 -10.06 5.08
N LEU A 48 11.47 -11.02 4.99
CA LEU A 48 11.17 -12.41 4.65
C LEU A 48 11.62 -13.29 5.82
N VAL A 49 10.74 -14.17 6.29
CA VAL A 49 11.06 -15.17 7.31
C VAL A 49 10.96 -16.54 6.65
N LYS A 50 12.00 -17.35 6.79
CA LYS A 50 12.03 -18.73 6.33
C LYS A 50 12.39 -19.62 7.50
N GLU A 51 11.52 -20.55 7.82
CA GLU A 51 11.81 -21.57 8.83
C GLU A 51 12.77 -22.60 8.25
N TRP A 52 13.80 -22.96 9.00
CA TRP A 52 14.74 -24.00 8.59
C TRP A 52 14.29 -25.33 9.22
N LEU A 53 13.78 -26.22 8.36
CA LEU A 53 13.39 -27.63 8.59
C LEU A 53 12.63 -27.92 9.91
N PRO A 54 11.37 -28.40 9.84
CA PRO A 54 10.81 -29.08 10.98
C PRO A 54 11.64 -30.36 11.22
N CYS A 55 12.27 -30.48 12.39
CA CYS A 55 12.76 -31.78 12.84
C CYS A 55 11.57 -32.75 12.86
N ARG A 56 11.82 -34.05 12.63
CA ARG A 56 10.78 -35.10 12.55
C ARG A 56 9.74 -35.11 13.69
N ASN A 57 9.99 -34.43 14.80
CA ASN A 57 9.18 -34.43 16.03
C ASN A 57 8.63 -33.06 16.50
N GLY A 58 8.59 -32.01 15.66
CA GLY A 58 7.88 -30.77 16.01
C GLY A 58 8.63 -29.47 15.74
N LYS A 59 7.86 -28.38 15.84
CA LYS A 59 8.11 -26.96 15.46
C LYS A 59 9.57 -26.60 15.18
N SER A 60 9.82 -26.04 13.99
CA SER A 60 11.11 -25.47 13.58
C SER A 60 11.70 -24.60 14.67
N PHE A 61 12.85 -24.97 15.22
CA PHE A 61 13.50 -24.20 16.28
C PHE A 61 14.33 -23.04 15.75
N VAL A 62 14.57 -23.00 14.43
CA VAL A 62 15.44 -22.01 13.78
C VAL A 62 14.71 -21.33 12.63
N GLU A 63 14.67 -20.01 12.66
CA GLU A 63 14.11 -19.19 11.59
C GLU A 63 15.18 -18.26 11.04
N VAL A 64 15.33 -18.26 9.72
CA VAL A 64 16.19 -17.33 9.01
C VAL A 64 15.34 -16.14 8.56
N ILE A 65 15.69 -14.96 9.07
CA ILE A 65 15.01 -13.70 8.79
C ILE A 65 15.92 -12.85 7.90
N ARG A 66 15.41 -12.50 6.72
CA ARG A 66 16.06 -11.59 5.78
C ARG A 66 15.33 -10.25 5.79
N ASN A 67 15.98 -9.21 6.29
CA ASN A 67 15.50 -7.83 6.24
C ASN A 67 16.22 -7.05 5.14
N ARG A 68 15.48 -6.61 4.12
CA ARG A 68 15.98 -5.72 3.08
C ARG A 68 15.58 -4.29 3.41
N TYR A 69 16.55 -3.45 3.68
CA TYR A 69 16.37 -2.02 3.92
C TYR A 69 16.64 -1.24 2.64
N PHE A 70 15.75 -0.31 2.33
CA PHE A 70 15.87 0.63 1.22
C PHE A 70 15.88 2.03 1.80
N GLU A 71 16.94 2.80 1.54
CA GLU A 71 16.97 4.22 1.91
C GLU A 71 15.95 4.97 1.04
N VAL A 72 15.18 5.84 1.69
CA VAL A 72 14.21 6.70 1.01
C VAL A 72 14.44 8.16 1.39
N VAL A 73 14.28 9.05 0.42
CA VAL A 73 14.33 10.49 0.61
C VAL A 73 12.97 11.08 0.27
N GLY A 74 12.57 12.06 1.06
CA GLY A 74 11.34 12.81 0.84
C GLY A 74 11.62 13.91 -0.17
N THR A 75 11.00 13.83 -1.34
CA THR A 75 10.95 14.93 -2.30
C THR A 75 9.64 15.66 -2.14
N ALA A 76 9.73 16.98 -1.95
CA ALA A 76 8.57 17.86 -2.03
C ALA A 76 8.08 17.88 -3.48
N VAL A 77 6.82 17.53 -3.67
CA VAL A 77 6.15 17.62 -4.96
C VAL A 77 5.07 18.66 -4.82
N THR A 78 5.25 19.72 -5.57
CA THR A 78 4.30 20.82 -5.73
C THR A 78 3.29 20.42 -6.79
N ARG A 79 2.01 20.39 -6.44
CA ARG A 79 0.92 20.14 -7.41
C ARG A 79 -0.05 21.30 -7.43
N THR A 80 -0.63 21.53 -8.60
CA THR A 80 -1.85 22.33 -8.70
C THR A 80 -3.01 21.59 -8.04
N LYS A 81 -4.08 22.32 -7.69
CA LYS A 81 -5.28 21.73 -7.07
C LYS A 81 -5.91 20.65 -7.95
N SER A 82 -6.02 20.92 -9.26
CA SER A 82 -6.56 19.97 -10.25
C SER A 82 -5.74 18.68 -10.32
N GLU A 83 -4.41 18.80 -10.37
CA GLU A 83 -3.52 17.63 -10.37
C GLU A 83 -3.60 16.83 -9.07
N ALA A 84 -3.72 17.51 -7.93
CA ALA A 84 -3.87 16.84 -6.64
C ALA A 84 -5.19 16.05 -6.57
N ALA A 85 -6.30 16.64 -7.04
CA ALA A 85 -7.61 15.99 -7.11
C ALA A 85 -7.57 14.74 -8.01
N GLN A 86 -6.95 14.85 -9.19
CA GLN A 86 -6.87 13.75 -10.14
C GLN A 86 -5.99 12.60 -9.62
N VAL A 87 -4.89 12.91 -8.93
CA VAL A 87 -4.06 11.90 -8.28
C VAL A 87 -4.80 11.23 -7.12
N ALA A 88 -5.55 11.98 -6.31
CA ALA A 88 -6.35 11.45 -5.21
C ALA A 88 -7.46 10.51 -5.74
N ALA A 89 -8.20 10.94 -6.76
CA ALA A 89 -9.22 10.12 -7.42
C ALA A 89 -8.62 8.82 -7.99
N THR A 90 -7.49 8.91 -8.69
CA THR A 90 -6.82 7.73 -9.27
C THR A 90 -6.41 6.73 -8.19
N LYS A 91 -5.88 7.21 -7.06
CA LYS A 91 -5.53 6.35 -5.93
C LYS A 91 -6.75 5.70 -5.29
N ALA A 92 -7.82 6.46 -5.08
CA ALA A 92 -9.06 5.94 -4.53
C ALA A 92 -9.62 4.81 -5.40
N TRP A 93 -9.64 5.00 -6.73
CA TRP A 93 -10.06 3.96 -7.68
C TRP A 93 -9.16 2.72 -7.65
N GLN A 94 -7.83 2.89 -7.61
CA GLN A 94 -6.90 1.77 -7.51
C GLN A 94 -7.07 0.97 -6.21
N GLU A 95 -7.44 1.63 -5.12
CA GLU A 95 -7.65 0.98 -3.83
C GLU A 95 -8.98 0.21 -3.81
N ILE A 96 -10.05 0.81 -4.35
CA ILE A 96 -11.33 0.13 -4.56
C ILE A 96 -11.14 -1.10 -5.46
N GLU A 97 -10.46 -0.97 -6.61
CA GLU A 97 -10.25 -2.10 -7.53
C GLU A 97 -9.45 -3.25 -6.90
N LYS A 98 -8.53 -2.95 -5.97
CA LYS A 98 -7.79 -3.98 -5.21
C LYS A 98 -8.66 -4.67 -4.17
N SER A 99 -9.67 -3.99 -3.64
CA SER A 99 -10.58 -4.54 -2.63
C SER A 99 -11.62 -5.51 -3.21
N ILE A 100 -11.82 -5.50 -4.53
CA ILE A 100 -12.74 -6.41 -5.22
C ILE A 100 -12.07 -7.78 -5.39
N THR A 101 -12.39 -8.70 -4.48
CA THR A 101 -11.76 -10.02 -4.40
C THR A 101 -12.16 -10.97 -5.55
N ALA A 102 -13.36 -10.80 -6.10
CA ALA A 102 -13.85 -11.55 -7.25
C ALA A 102 -14.66 -10.62 -8.16
N LYS A 103 -14.26 -10.53 -9.44
CA LYS A 103 -14.98 -9.74 -10.46
C LYS A 103 -16.00 -10.58 -11.24
N GLU A 104 -16.01 -11.88 -11.00
CA GLU A 104 -16.91 -12.83 -11.64
C GLU A 104 -18.30 -12.69 -11.00
N GLY A 105 -19.33 -12.42 -11.81
CA GLY A 105 -20.72 -12.24 -11.34
C GLY A 105 -21.21 -10.78 -11.27
N ILE A 106 -20.33 -9.80 -11.47
CA ILE A 106 -20.71 -8.38 -11.55
C ILE A 106 -21.28 -8.10 -12.95
N ARG A 107 -22.58 -7.75 -13.03
CA ARG A 107 -23.26 -7.40 -14.29
C ARG A 107 -23.06 -5.94 -14.66
N GLU A 108 -23.07 -5.04 -13.68
CA GLU A 108 -22.96 -3.60 -13.90
C GLU A 108 -22.16 -2.94 -12.78
N LEU A 109 -21.39 -1.90 -13.15
CA LEU A 109 -20.56 -1.10 -12.25
C LEU A 109 -20.87 0.37 -12.44
N ALA A 110 -21.47 1.00 -11.44
CA ALA A 110 -21.65 2.44 -11.40
C ALA A 110 -20.52 3.10 -10.62
N ARG A 111 -19.87 4.10 -11.22
CA ARG A 111 -18.76 4.86 -10.63
C ARG A 111 -19.25 6.27 -10.32
N SER A 112 -19.14 6.70 -9.07
CA SER A 112 -19.34 8.11 -8.69
C SER A 112 -18.15 8.62 -7.89
N GLN A 113 -17.87 9.92 -8.02
CA GLN A 113 -16.83 10.59 -7.25
C GLN A 113 -17.30 11.97 -6.80
N LEU A 114 -17.01 12.31 -5.55
CA LEU A 114 -17.27 13.62 -4.97
C LEU A 114 -15.94 14.23 -4.55
N ILE A 115 -15.67 15.45 -5.01
CA ILE A 115 -14.45 16.19 -4.70
C ILE A 115 -14.85 17.34 -3.77
N SER A 116 -14.31 17.34 -2.56
CA SER A 116 -14.49 18.41 -1.58
C SER A 116 -13.18 19.15 -1.38
N GLU A 117 -13.25 20.48 -1.38
CA GLU A 117 -12.12 21.36 -1.08
C GLU A 117 -12.18 21.78 0.38
N GLU A 118 -11.14 21.46 1.15
CA GLU A 118 -10.99 21.95 2.51
C GLU A 118 -10.16 23.25 2.55
N ALA A 119 -10.44 24.09 3.53
CA ALA A 119 -9.89 25.45 3.67
C ALA A 119 -8.35 25.54 3.76
N GLN A 120 -7.63 24.42 3.89
CA GLN A 120 -6.18 24.36 4.07
C GLN A 120 -5.42 23.81 2.84
N GLY A 121 -6.05 23.80 1.66
CA GLY A 121 -5.43 23.25 0.46
C GLY A 121 -5.39 21.71 0.45
N ALA A 122 -6.21 21.07 1.28
CA ALA A 122 -6.45 19.63 1.19
C ALA A 122 -7.62 19.38 0.24
N VAL A 123 -7.48 18.35 -0.61
CA VAL A 123 -8.53 17.89 -1.50
C VAL A 123 -8.96 16.50 -1.05
N THR A 124 -10.23 16.37 -0.69
CA THR A 124 -10.83 15.11 -0.29
C THR A 124 -11.63 14.55 -1.46
N VAL A 125 -11.34 13.31 -1.85
CA VAL A 125 -12.08 12.60 -2.91
C VAL A 125 -12.75 11.38 -2.32
N THR A 126 -14.08 11.33 -2.41
CA THR A 126 -14.88 10.16 -2.08
C THR A 126 -15.25 9.47 -3.38
N ALA A 127 -14.69 8.28 -3.62
CA ALA A 127 -15.08 7.43 -4.75
C ALA A 127 -16.01 6.32 -4.24
N ILE A 128 -17.13 6.12 -4.92
CA ILE A 128 -18.10 5.07 -4.62
C ILE A 128 -18.23 4.19 -5.87
N LEU A 129 -18.05 2.88 -5.67
CA LEU A 129 -18.31 1.87 -6.68
C LEU A 129 -19.51 1.04 -6.24
N GLU A 130 -20.59 1.10 -7.00
CA GLU A 130 -21.75 0.26 -6.81
C GLU A 130 -21.72 -0.87 -7.83
N ALA A 131 -21.84 -2.11 -7.36
CA ALA A 131 -21.85 -3.30 -8.20
C ALA A 131 -23.23 -3.97 -8.11
N ILE A 132 -23.83 -4.28 -9.27
CA ILE A 132 -25.01 -5.12 -9.34
C ILE A 132 -24.54 -6.55 -9.63
N GLU A 133 -24.76 -7.44 -8.66
CA GLU A 133 -24.38 -8.85 -8.76
C GLU A 133 -25.57 -9.72 -9.15
N ASP A 134 -25.31 -10.74 -9.98
CA ASP A 134 -26.28 -11.80 -10.25
C ASP A 134 -26.24 -12.84 -9.12
N ILE A 135 -27.20 -12.76 -8.21
CA ILE A 135 -27.31 -13.71 -7.09
C ILE A 135 -27.98 -15.03 -7.48
N GLY A 136 -28.27 -15.25 -8.77
CA GLY A 136 -28.83 -16.52 -9.26
C GLY A 136 -30.13 -16.88 -8.55
N VAL A 137 -31.20 -16.10 -8.78
CA VAL A 137 -32.54 -16.61 -8.44
C VAL A 137 -32.81 -17.74 -9.42
N SER A 138 -32.60 -18.98 -8.99
CA SER A 138 -33.19 -20.14 -9.66
C SER A 138 -34.69 -19.92 -9.66
N ALA A 139 -35.22 -19.39 -10.75
CA ALA A 139 -36.65 -19.42 -11.00
C ALA A 139 -37.03 -20.91 -11.02
N GLY A 140 -37.64 -21.37 -9.93
CA GLY A 140 -38.30 -22.66 -9.89
C GLY A 140 -39.37 -22.67 -10.96
N THR A 141 -39.05 -23.29 -12.09
CA THR A 141 -40.05 -23.80 -13.02
C THR A 141 -40.71 -25.02 -12.36
N GLU A 142 -41.89 -24.80 -11.79
CA GLU A 142 -42.96 -25.81 -11.77
C GLU A 142 -43.83 -25.64 -13.01
#